data_AF-A0A838RKW6-F1
#
_entry.id   AF-A0A838RKW6-F1
#
_cell.length_a   1.000
_cell.length_b   1.000
_cell.length_c   1.000
_cell.angle_alpha   90.00
_cell.angle_beta   90.00
_cell.angle_gamma   90.00
#
_symmetry.space_group_name_H-M   'P 1'
#
loop_
_entity.id
_entity.type
_entity.pdbx_description
1 polymer ?
#
loop_
_entity_poly.entity_id
_entity_poly.type
_entity_poly.pdbx_seq_one_letter_code
_entity_poly.pdbx_strand_id
1 'polypeptide(L)' 'MKHLRILLVDDHEVVRLGLKALLSRYPHFEVVAEAANAEEAVSR' A
#
# COMPACT_ATOMS: atom_id res chain seq x y z
N MET A 1 -0.91 20.31 0.54
CA MET A 1 -0.99 19.47 1.76
C MET A 1 -0.07 18.27 1.55
N LYS A 2 0.67 17.80 2.56
CA LYS A 2 1.54 16.62 2.40
C LYS A 2 0.71 15.34 2.45
N HIS A 3 0.85 14.47 1.46
CA HIS A 3 0.26 13.14 1.47
C HIS A 3 1.11 12.20 2.34
N LEU A 4 0.47 11.34 3.14
CA LEU A 4 1.12 10.24 3.81
C LEU A 4 1.30 9.11 2.80
N ARG A 5 2.56 8.77 2.53
CA ARG A 5 2.95 7.73 1.58
C ARG A 5 2.94 6.38 2.28
N ILE A 6 2.28 5.40 1.67
CA ILE A 6 2.03 4.07 2.24
C ILE A 6 2.59 3.00 1.30
N LEU A 7 3.34 2.06 1.85
CA LEU A 7 3.72 0.79 1.22
C LEU A 7 2.89 -0.32 1.85
N LEU A 8 2.18 -1.09 1.04
CA LEU A 8 1.43 -2.27 1.51
C LEU A 8 2.30 -3.52 1.36
N VAL A 9 2.47 -4.29 2.43
CA VAL A 9 3.22 -5.55 2.43
C VAL A 9 2.34 -6.65 3.00
N ASP A 10 1.92 -7.57 2.13
CA ASP A 10 1.08 -8.72 2.50
C ASP A 10 1.23 -9.79 1.42
N ASP A 11 1.33 -11.06 1.82
CA ASP A 11 1.49 -12.20 0.89
C ASP A 11 0.20 -12.54 0.13
N HIS A 12 -0.94 -11.95 0.50
CA HIS A 12 -2.24 -12.16 -0.15
C HIS A 12 -2.68 -10.94 -0.98
N GLU A 13 -2.82 -11.14 -2.29
CA GLU A 13 -3.26 -10.09 -3.22
C GLU A 13 -4.63 -9.48 -2.88
N VAL A 14 -5.59 -10.31 -2.47
CA VAL A 14 -6.95 -9.87 -2.10
C VAL A 14 -6.92 -8.87 -0.93
N VAL A 15 -6.00 -9.05 0.03
CA VAL A 15 -5.85 -8.13 1.16
C VAL A 15 -5.33 -6.77 0.69
N ARG A 16 -4.31 -6.76 -0.18
CA ARG A 16 -3.76 -5.51 -0.72
C ARG A 16 -4.79 -4.73 -1.54
N LEU A 17 -5.57 -5.41 -2.38
CA LEU A 17 -6.67 -4.81 -3.14
C LEU A 17 -7.72 -4.17 -2.21
N GLY A 18 -8.13 -4.89 -1.16
CA GLY A 18 -9.07 -4.38 -0.16
C GLY A 18 -8.55 -3.16 0.59
N LEU A 19 -7.29 -3.20 1.04
CA LEU A 19 -6.65 -2.07 1.74
C LEU A 19 -6.50 -0.86 0.83
N LYS A 20 -6.11 -1.05 -0.44
CA LYS A 20 -5.98 0.04 -1.42
C LYS A 20 -7.33 0.72 -1.68
N ALA A 21 -8.40 -0.06 -1.84
CA ALA A 21 -9.75 0.47 -2.03
C ALA A 21 -10.28 1.21 -0.78
N LEU A 22 -9.91 0.76 0.41
CA LEU A 22 -10.24 1.47 1.66
C LEU A 22 -9.47 2.79 1.76
N LEU A 23 -8.16 2.75 1.55
CA LEU A 23 -7.25 3.90 1.69
C LEU A 23 -7.53 4.99 0.64
N SER A 24 -7.97 4.62 -0.58
CA SER A 24 -8.30 5.59 -1.63
C SER A 24 -9.48 6.51 -1.28
N ARG A 25 -10.25 6.18 -0.25
CA ARG A 25 -11.33 7.03 0.28
C ARG A 25 -10.82 8.22 1.09
N TYR A 26 -9.51 8.25 1.39
CA TYR A 26 -8.87 9.27 2.22
C TYR A 26 -7.87 10.07 1.38
N PRO A 27 -8.21 11.31 0.95
CA PRO A 27 -7.39 12.09 0.02
C PRO A 27 -5.99 12.47 0.51
N HIS A 28 -5.68 12.25 1.78
CA HIS A 28 -4.38 12.54 2.38
C HIS A 28 -3.48 11.28 2.41
N PHE A 29 -3.97 10.13 1.97
CA PHE A 29 -3.22 8.89 1.88
C PHE A 29 -2.91 8.57 0.42
N GLU A 30 -1.71 8.06 0.19
CA GLU A 30 -1.22 7.66 -1.13
C GLU A 30 -0.51 6.32 -1.01
N VAL A 31 -1.08 5.27 -1.61
CA VAL A 31 -0.39 3.98 -1.74
C VAL A 31 0.60 4.10 -2.88
N VAL A 32 1.90 4.15 -2.55
CA VAL A 32 2.97 4.41 -3.52
C VAL A 32 3.65 3.14 -4.02
N ALA A 33 3.49 2.03 -3.29
CA ALA A 33 4.04 0.73 -3.67
C ALA A 33 3.29 -0.41 -2.95
N GLU A 34 3.46 -1.62 -3.48
CA GLU A 34 2.93 -2.88 -2.96
C GLU A 34 4.03 -3.93 -3.01
N ALA A 35 4.02 -4.88 -2.07
CA ALA A 35 4.94 -6.00 -2.00
C ALA A 35 4.27 -7.25 -1.42
N ALA A 36 4.69 -8.42 -1.90
CA ALA A 36 4.21 -9.72 -1.41
C ALA A 36 5.02 -10.26 -0.21
N ASN A 37 6.20 -9.70 0.05
CA ASN A 37 7.10 -10.13 1.12
C ASN A 37 8.10 -9.03 1.49
N ALA A 38 8.92 -9.29 2.51
CA ALA A 38 9.90 -8.33 3.02
C ALA A 38 11.00 -7.97 2.01
N GLU A 39 11.46 -8.93 1.20
CA GLU A 39 12.51 -8.68 0.21
C GLU A 39 12.02 -7.73 -0.89
N GLU A 40 10.83 -7.98 -1.44
CA GLU A 40 10.19 -7.07 -2.39
C GLU A 40 9.96 -5.69 -1.77
N ALA A 41 9.50 -5.63 -0.51
CA ALA A 41 9.21 -4.38 0.19
C ALA A 41 10.46 -3.49 0.36
N VAL A 42 11.61 -4.07 0.64
CA VAL A 42 12.88 -3.33 0.76
C VAL A 42 13.41 -2.84 -0.59
N SER A 43 13.04 -3.52 -1.69
CA SER A 43 13.47 -3.17 -3.05
C SER A 43 12.65 -2.07 -3.75
N ARG A 44 11.52 -1.67 -3.15
CA ARG A 44 10.56 -0.69 -3.69
C ARG A 44 10.80 0.72 -3.13
#